data_AF-A0A945HJI0-F1
#
_entry.id   AF-A0A945HJI0-F1
#
_cell.length_a   1.000
_cell.length_b   1.000
_cell.length_c   1.000
_cell.angle_alpha   90.00
_cell.angle_beta   90.00
_cell.angle_gamma   90.00
#
_symmetry.space_group_name_H-M   'P 1'
#
loop_
_entity.id
_entity.type
_entity.pdbx_description
1 polymer ?
#
loop_
_entity_poly.entity_id
_entity_poly.type
_entity_poly.pdbx_seq_one_letter_code
_entity_poly.pdbx_strand_id
1 'polypeptide(L)' 'MTSKNTLVLQCEETRSQHQNKKLVLDRFWKLLSEGLQITKPRKKSKPTRASILKRLQQKKSQGMKKEHRKKPDL' A
#
# COMPACT_ATOMS: atom_id res chain seq x y z
N MET A 1 -17.55 3.58 -19.83
CA MET A 1 -17.64 5.04 -19.96
C MET A 1 -17.77 5.38 -21.42
N THR A 2 -18.80 6.12 -21.81
CA THR A 2 -18.89 6.63 -23.20
C THR A 2 -18.00 7.86 -23.37
N SER A 3 -17.80 8.26 -24.63
CA SER A 3 -17.07 9.48 -25.03
C SER A 3 -17.63 10.79 -24.44
N LYS A 4 -18.82 10.75 -23.81
CA LYS A 4 -19.51 11.90 -23.18
C LYS A 4 -19.54 11.81 -21.64
N ASN A 5 -18.59 11.12 -21.01
CA ASN A 5 -18.53 10.92 -19.55
C ASN A 5 -19.82 10.32 -18.94
N THR A 6 -20.59 9.57 -19.72
CA THR A 6 -21.81 8.93 -19.23
C THR A 6 -21.48 7.53 -18.72
N LEU A 7 -21.87 7.25 -17.47
CA LEU A 7 -21.81 5.91 -16.91
C LEU A 7 -23.07 5.15 -17.33
N VAL A 8 -22.88 4.09 -18.13
CA VAL A 8 -23.95 3.17 -18.53
C VAL A 8 -23.71 1.84 -17.82
N LEU A 9 -24.72 1.37 -17.08
CA LEU A 9 -24.71 0.09 -16.37
C LEU A 9 -25.81 -0.80 -16.93
N GLN A 10 -25.46 -2.04 -17.25
CA GLN A 10 -26.36 -3.05 -17.81
C GLN A 10 -26.33 -4.30 -16.92
N CYS A 11 -27.46 -5.01 -16.83
CA CYS A 11 -27.56 -6.28 -16.09
C CYS A 11 -28.61 -7.19 -16.74
N GLU A 12 -28.19 -8.41 -17.04
CA GLU A 12 -28.99 -9.46 -17.70
C GLU A 12 -28.95 -10.78 -16.91
N GLU A 13 -28.72 -10.70 -15.59
CA GLU A 13 -28.48 -11.88 -14.74
C GLU A 13 -29.70 -12.74 -14.47
N THR A 14 -30.88 -12.12 -14.37
CA THR A 14 -32.13 -12.83 -14.10
C THR A 14 -33.16 -12.56 -15.18
N ARG A 15 -34.16 -13.44 -15.28
CA ARG A 15 -35.33 -13.21 -16.15
C ARG A 15 -36.26 -12.11 -15.62
N SER A 16 -36.10 -11.68 -14.37
CA SER A 16 -36.95 -10.65 -13.75
C SER A 16 -36.32 -9.26 -13.87
N GLN A 17 -37.04 -8.35 -14.55
CA GLN A 17 -36.63 -6.95 -14.65
C GLN A 17 -36.48 -6.29 -13.28
N HIS A 18 -37.33 -6.64 -12.30
CA HIS A 18 -37.28 -6.06 -10.96
C HIS A 18 -36.00 -6.46 -10.21
N GLN A 19 -35.61 -7.73 -10.33
CA GLN A 19 -34.37 -8.22 -9.74
C GLN A 19 -33.16 -7.60 -10.43
N ASN A 20 -33.14 -7.53 -11.76
CA ASN A 20 -32.06 -6.87 -12.51
C ASN A 20 -31.95 -5.39 -12.16
N LYS A 21 -33.08 -4.67 -12.02
CA LYS A 21 -33.09 -3.26 -11.62
C LYS A 21 -32.49 -3.07 -10.23
N LYS A 22 -32.82 -3.95 -9.27
CA LYS A 22 -32.25 -3.91 -7.92
C LYS A 22 -30.73 -4.16 -7.96
N LEU A 23 -30.28 -5.17 -8.69
CA LEU A 23 -28.88 -5.51 -8.84
C LEU A 23 -28.04 -4.37 -9.46
N VAL A 24 -28.57 -3.71 -10.49
CA VAL A 24 -27.89 -2.55 -11.11
C VAL A 24 -27.73 -1.41 -10.12
N LEU A 25 -28.77 -1.12 -9.32
CA LEU A 25 -28.70 -0.08 -8.29
C LEU A 25 -27.67 -0.41 -7.22
N ASP A 26 -27.65 -1.65 -6.72
CA ASP A 26 -26.68 -2.09 -5.72
C ASP A 26 -25.24 -1.98 -6.24
N ARG A 27 -25.00 -2.36 -7.51
CA ARG A 27 -23.69 -2.19 -8.18
C ARG A 27 -23.30 -0.73 -8.35
N PHE A 28 -24.25 0.11 -8.75
CA PHE A 28 -24.04 1.54 -8.88
C PHE A 28 -23.60 2.15 -7.54
N TRP A 29 -24.30 1.84 -6.46
CA TRP A 29 -23.96 2.31 -5.12
C TRP A 29 -22.58 1.85 -4.65
N LYS A 30 -22.22 0.60 -4.94
CA LYS A 30 -20.89 0.06 -4.61
C LYS A 30 -19.80 0.80 -5.36
N LEU A 31 -19.96 0.97 -6.67
CA LEU A 31 -19.00 1.67 -7.53
C LEU A 31 -18.85 3.14 -7.12
N LEU A 32 -19.95 3.80 -6.77
CA LEU A 32 -19.94 5.17 -6.28
C LEU A 32 -19.19 5.28 -4.93
N SER A 33 -19.45 4.36 -4.01
CA SER A 33 -18.82 4.33 -2.69
C SER A 33 -17.31 4.09 -2.79
N GLU A 34 -16.88 3.17 -3.64
CA GLU A 34 -15.46 2.88 -3.90
C GLU A 34 -14.77 4.07 -4.58
N GLY A 35 -15.43 4.72 -5.55
CA GLY A 35 -14.88 5.87 -6.26
C GLY A 35 -14.74 7.12 -5.39
N LEU A 36 -15.61 7.29 -4.40
CA LEU A 36 -15.56 8.39 -3.42
C LEU A 36 -14.65 8.08 -2.23
N GLN A 37 -14.10 6.87 -2.12
CA GLN A 37 -13.24 6.50 -1.02
C GLN A 37 -11.87 7.15 -1.16
N ILE A 38 -11.61 8.15 -0.33
CA ILE A 38 -10.31 8.82 -0.27
C ILE A 38 -9.31 7.90 0.43
N THR A 39 -8.28 7.47 -0.30
CA THR A 39 -7.19 6.68 0.29
C THR A 39 -6.39 7.53 1.27
N LYS A 40 -6.16 7.00 2.48
CA LYS A 40 -5.38 7.72 3.50
C LYS A 40 -3.91 7.81 3.04
N PRO A 41 -3.29 9.00 3.04
CA PRO A 41 -1.90 9.13 2.61
C PRO A 41 -0.99 8.30 3.52
N ARG A 42 -0.07 7.54 2.90
CA ARG A 42 0.91 6.74 3.62
C ARG A 42 1.89 7.65 4.37
N LYS A 43 2.06 7.43 5.67
CA LYS A 43 3.16 8.02 6.44
C LYS A 43 4.43 7.18 6.23
N LYS A 44 5.55 7.83 5.88
CA LYS A 44 6.85 7.15 5.71
C LYS A 44 7.24 6.46 7.02
N SER A 45 7.65 5.20 6.96
CA SER A 45 8.13 4.47 8.12
C SER A 45 9.57 4.87 8.46
N LYS A 46 9.86 5.06 9.75
CA LYS A 46 11.24 5.22 10.24
C LYS A 46 11.93 3.85 10.28
N PRO A 47 13.27 3.77 10.16
CA PRO A 47 14.00 2.53 10.36
C PRO A 47 13.72 1.96 11.76
N THR A 48 13.66 0.64 11.87
CA THR A 48 13.35 -0.04 13.13
C THR A 48 14.48 0.11 14.15
N ARG A 49 14.14 0.06 15.44
CA ARG A 49 15.13 0.07 16.53
C ARG A 49 16.18 -1.04 16.34
N ALA A 50 15.74 -2.22 15.93
CA ALA A 50 16.62 -3.36 15.63
C ALA A 50 17.62 -3.04 14.50
N SER A 51 17.18 -2.38 13.42
CA SER A 51 18.07 -1.94 12.34
C SER A 51 19.12 -0.93 12.83
N ILE A 52 18.71 0.02 13.67
CA ILE A 52 19.61 1.02 14.25
C ILE A 52 20.67 0.35 15.15
N LEU A 53 20.27 -0.59 16.01
CA LEU A 53 21.17 -1.32 16.89
C LEU A 53 22.16 -2.20 16.11
N LYS A 54 21.68 -2.95 15.10
CA LYS A 54 22.55 -3.76 14.22
C LYS A 54 23.60 -2.90 13.54
N ARG A 55 23.22 -1.73 13.01
CA ARG A 55 24.15 -0.78 12.40
C ARG A 55 25.22 -0.31 13.40
N LEU A 56 24.82 0.04 14.62
CA LEU A 56 25.76 0.49 15.67
C LEU A 56 26.74 -0.62 16.08
N GLN A 57 26.25 -1.84 16.25
CA GLN A 57 27.08 -3.01 16.56
C GLN A 57 28.09 -3.30 15.44
N GLN A 58 27.63 -3.27 14.19
CA GLN A 58 28.51 -3.42 13.02
C GLN A 58 29.56 -2.30 12.97
N LYS A 59 29.16 -1.04 13.20
CA LYS A 59 30.09 0.09 13.25
C LYS A 59 31.17 -0.13 14.32
N LYS A 60 30.79 -0.59 15.52
CA LYS A 60 31.72 -0.89 16.61
C LYS A 60 32.68 -2.03 16.24
N SER A 61 32.17 -3.14 15.72
CA SER A 61 32.98 -4.28 15.27
C SER A 61 34.01 -3.89 14.21
N GLN A 62 33.61 -3.08 13.22
CA GLN A 62 34.52 -2.58 12.20
C GLN A 62 35.59 -1.64 12.77
N GLY A 63 35.24 -0.83 13.78
CA GLY A 63 36.20 0.01 14.51
C GLY A 63 37.28 -0.84 15.20
N MET A 64 36.86 -1.81 16.02
CA MET A 64 37.78 -2.75 16.70
C MET A 64 38.65 -3.50 15.70
N LYS A 65 38.07 -3.97 14.58
CA LYS A 65 38.82 -4.66 13.52
C LYS A 65 39.90 -3.78 12.91
N LYS A 66 39.65 -2.47 12.74
CA LYS A 66 40.65 -1.52 12.23
C LYS A 66 41.73 -1.22 13.26
N GLU A 67 41.37 -1.16 14.53
CA GLU A 67 42.32 -0.97 15.64
C GLU A 67 43.29 -2.15 15.77
N HIS A 68 42.78 -3.38 15.77
CA HIS A 68 43.62 -4.59 15.80
C HIS A 68 44.49 -4.80 14.55
N ARG A 69 44.16 -4.13 13.43
CA ARG A 69 45.00 -4.14 12.22
C ARG A 69 46.16 -3.15 12.30
N LYS A 70 46.17 -2.23 13.27
CA LYS A 70 47.33 -1.36 13.47
C LYS A 70 48.52 -2.24 13.84
N LYS A 71 49.69 -1.92 13.26
CA LYS A 71 50.93 -2.59 13.66
C LYS A 71 51.13 -2.33 15.15
N PRO A 72 51.40 -3.37 15.97
CA PRO A 72 51.79 -3.14 17.35
C PRO A 72 53.07 -2.29 17.35
N ASP A 73 53.06 -1.23 18.16
CA ASP A 73 54.28 -0.47 18.42
C ASP A 73 55.20 -1.38 19.25
N LEU A 74 56.33 -1.80 18.66
CA LEU A 74 57.47 -2.34 19.41
C LEU A 74 58.19 -1.21 20.13
#